data_AF-A0A9D2VWZ3-F1
#
_entry.id   AF-A0A9D2VWZ3-F1
#
_cell.length_a   1.000
_cell.length_b   1.000
_cell.length_c   1.000
_cell.angle_alpha   90.00
_cell.angle_beta   90.00
_cell.angle_gamma   90.00
#
_symmetry.space_group_name_H-M   'P 1'
#
loop_
_entity.id
_entity.type
_entity.pdbx_description
1 polymer ?
#
loop_
_entity_poly.entity_id
_entity_poly.type
_entity_poly.pdbx_seq_one_letter_code
_entity_poly.pdbx_strand_id
1 'polypeptide(L)'
;MSKDERNTYTIQADESLGEVKIADEVVAMIAGLAAMEVEGVASMAGNATRELISKLGMKSLSKGVKVDVLEGVVTVSLSLNLKYGYSIKEITTKVQEKVKAAIENMTGLEVADVNIRVAGVEVPEED
;
A
#
# COMPACT_ATOMS: atom_id res chain seq x y z
N MET A 1 -24.15 -12.52 -0.81
CA MET A 1 -23.45 -11.86 0.31
C MET A 1 -22.10 -12.53 0.44
N SER A 2 -21.08 -12.02 -0.25
CA SER A 2 -19.72 -12.57 -0.13
C SER A 2 -19.20 -12.27 1.27
N LYS A 3 -18.77 -13.30 2.00
CA LYS A 3 -18.00 -13.09 3.22
C LYS A 3 -16.71 -12.39 2.81
N ASP A 4 -16.51 -11.16 3.27
CA ASP A 4 -15.18 -10.56 3.34
C ASP A 4 -14.38 -11.39 4.35
N GLU A 5 -13.70 -12.43 3.87
CA GLU A 5 -12.66 -13.14 4.61
C GLU A 5 -11.48 -12.18 4.76
N ARG A 6 -11.55 -11.36 5.81
CA ARG A 6 -10.44 -10.52 6.24
C ARG A 6 -9.41 -11.45 6.87
N ASN A 7 -8.35 -11.75 6.14
CA ASN A 7 -7.20 -12.42 6.70
C ASN A 7 -6.59 -11.54 7.80
N THR A 8 -6.15 -12.19 8.88
CA THR A 8 -5.50 -11.56 10.03
C THR A 8 -4.31 -12.39 10.44
N TYR A 9 -3.18 -11.75 10.68
CA TYR A 9 -1.92 -12.39 11.04
C TYR A 9 -1.57 -12.07 12.48
N THR A 10 -1.25 -13.11 13.25
CA THR A 10 -0.74 -12.94 14.61
C THR A 10 0.74 -12.61 14.54
N ILE A 11 1.12 -11.42 15.02
CA ILE A 11 2.53 -10.97 15.03
C ILE A 11 3.20 -11.19 16.39
N GLN A 12 2.42 -11.30 17.45
CA GLN A 12 2.91 -11.58 18.79
C GLN A 12 1.81 -12.30 19.58
N ALA A 13 2.19 -13.33 20.33
CA ALA A 13 1.30 -14.06 21.23
C ALA A 13 2.03 -14.36 22.53
N ASP A 14 1.43 -13.95 23.64
CA ASP A 14 1.92 -14.21 25.00
C ASP A 14 0.73 -14.73 25.83
N GLU A 15 0.89 -15.88 26.49
CA GLU A 15 -0.20 -16.52 27.25
C GLU A 15 -0.73 -15.64 28.39
N SER A 16 0.05 -14.67 28.86
CA SER A 16 -0.32 -13.75 29.94
C SER A 16 -0.83 -12.39 29.45
N LEU A 17 -0.40 -11.95 28.26
CA LEU A 17 -0.72 -10.61 27.70
C LEU A 17 -1.72 -10.65 26.53
N GLY A 18 -1.97 -11.83 25.95
CA GLY A 18 -2.85 -12.02 24.80
C GLY A 18 -2.11 -12.06 23.46
N GLU A 19 -2.86 -11.91 22.37
CA GLU A 19 -2.34 -11.94 21.00
C GLU A 19 -2.58 -10.61 20.27
N VAL A 20 -1.62 -10.20 19.44
CA VAL A 20 -1.73 -9.05 18.55
C VAL A 20 -1.94 -9.55 17.13
N LYS A 21 -3.07 -9.17 16.54
CA LYS A 21 -3.46 -9.54 15.17
C LYS A 21 -3.53 -8.31 14.27
N ILE A 22 -2.91 -8.40 13.09
CA ILE A 22 -2.94 -7.36 12.07
C ILE A 22 -3.68 -7.90 10.84
N ALA A 23 -4.67 -7.16 10.37
CA ALA A 23 -5.37 -7.49 9.13
C ALA A 23 -4.57 -7.04 7.90
N ASP A 24 -4.69 -7.76 6.78
CA ASP A 24 -4.05 -7.44 5.49
C ASP A 24 -4.35 -6.01 5.06
N GLU A 25 -5.57 -5.54 5.31
CA GLU A 25 -6.02 -4.19 4.99
C GLU A 25 -5.19 -3.13 5.71
N VAL A 26 -4.76 -3.39 6.95
CA VAL A 26 -3.91 -2.47 7.72
C VAL A 26 -2.52 -2.38 7.10
N VAL A 27 -1.94 -3.51 6.69
CA VAL A 27 -0.65 -3.54 5.98
C VAL A 27 -0.75 -2.80 4.64
N ALA A 28 -1.86 -2.99 3.91
CA ALA A 28 -2.12 -2.28 2.66
C ALA A 28 -2.25 -0.77 2.86
N MET A 29 -2.90 -0.32 3.96
CA MET A 29 -2.99 1.10 4.31
C MET A 29 -1.62 1.69 4.63
N ILE A 30 -0.79 1.00 5.41
CA ILE A 30 0.58 1.44 5.73
C ILE A 30 1.39 1.61 4.44
N ALA A 31 1.35 0.62 3.55
CA ALA A 31 2.06 0.66 2.27
C ALA A 31 1.58 1.82 1.38
N GLY A 32 0.27 2.02 1.27
CA GLY A 32 -0.31 3.09 0.46
C GLY A 32 0.06 4.47 0.98
N LEU A 33 -0.05 4.69 2.29
CA LEU A 33 0.33 5.95 2.93
C LEU A 33 1.82 6.22 2.76
N ALA A 34 2.68 5.23 3.04
CA ALA A 34 4.12 5.35 2.89
C ALA A 34 4.54 5.69 1.45
N ALA A 35 3.89 5.09 0.46
CA ALA A 35 4.13 5.40 -0.95
C ALA A 35 3.71 6.84 -1.32
N MET A 36 2.57 7.31 -0.81
CA MET A 36 2.07 8.67 -1.09
C MET A 36 2.93 9.77 -0.45
N GLU A 37 3.66 9.46 0.62
CA GLU A 37 4.58 10.42 1.25
C GLU A 37 5.91 10.59 0.50
N VAL A 38 6.16 9.82 -0.56
CA VAL A 38 7.36 10.00 -1.39
C VAL A 38 7.12 11.12 -2.39
N GLU A 39 7.96 12.14 -2.33
CA GLU A 39 7.95 13.22 -3.31
C GLU A 39 8.16 12.68 -4.72
N GLY A 40 7.34 13.12 -5.68
CA GLY A 40 7.33 12.60 -7.05
C GLY A 40 6.27 11.52 -7.30
N VAL A 41 5.63 10.98 -6.25
CA VAL A 41 4.38 10.23 -6.39
C VAL A 41 3.22 11.21 -6.49
N ALA A 42 2.42 11.10 -7.54
CA ALA A 42 1.25 11.95 -7.77
C ALA A 42 0.01 11.34 -7.11
N SER A 43 -0.25 10.06 -7.40
CA SER A 43 -1.39 9.31 -6.87
C SER A 43 -1.18 7.81 -7.00
N MET A 44 -2.05 7.03 -6.36
CA MET A 44 -2.11 5.58 -6.57
C MET A 44 -3.13 5.22 -7.65
N ALA A 45 -2.72 4.42 -8.63
CA ALA A 45 -3.59 3.96 -9.70
C ALA A 45 -4.48 2.82 -9.22
N GLY A 46 -5.78 2.92 -9.53
CA GLY A 46 -6.81 2.03 -8.98
C GLY A 46 -7.64 2.67 -7.87
N ASN A 47 -7.19 3.80 -7.31
CA ASN A 47 -8.05 4.61 -6.46
C ASN A 47 -9.19 5.09 -7.34
N ALA A 48 -10.37 4.48 -7.19
CA ALA A 48 -11.56 4.89 -7.91
C ALA A 48 -11.69 6.39 -7.66
N THR A 49 -11.68 7.19 -8.73
CA THR A 49 -11.84 8.64 -8.68
C THR A 49 -12.95 8.95 -7.67
N ARG A 50 -12.77 9.98 -6.83
CA ARG A 50 -13.74 10.31 -5.75
C ARG A 50 -15.20 10.35 -6.23
N GLU A 51 -15.45 10.58 -7.51
CA GLU A 51 -16.76 10.48 -8.17
C GLU A 51 -17.36 9.06 -8.29
N LEU A 52 -16.54 8.02 -8.47
CA LEU A 52 -16.99 6.63 -8.54
C LEU A 52 -17.31 6.07 -7.15
N ILE A 53 -16.52 6.45 -6.13
CA ILE A 53 -16.72 6.03 -4.74
C ILE A 53 -18.02 6.62 -4.17
N SER A 54 -18.35 7.88 -4.50
CA SER A 54 -19.58 8.55 -4.06
C SER A 54 -20.84 8.01 -4.73
N LYS A 55 -20.75 7.54 -5.98
CA LYS A 55 -21.89 6.97 -6.72
C LYS A 55 -22.13 5.48 -6.49
N LEU A 56 -21.10 4.70 -6.12
CA LEU A 56 -21.17 3.23 -6.00
C LEU A 56 -20.98 2.70 -4.57
N GLY A 57 -20.74 3.54 -3.57
CA GLY A 57 -20.70 3.13 -2.15
C GLY A 57 -19.57 2.17 -1.77
N MET A 58 -18.49 2.09 -2.57
CA MET A 58 -17.36 1.19 -2.32
C MET A 58 -16.41 1.77 -1.26
N LYS A 59 -16.22 1.03 -0.16
CA LYS A 59 -15.57 1.51 1.07
C LYS A 59 -14.04 1.41 1.15
N SER A 60 -13.31 0.86 0.17
CA SER A 60 -11.88 0.59 0.38
C SER A 60 -10.95 1.59 -0.32
N LEU A 61 -10.17 2.32 0.48
CA LEU A 61 -9.00 3.09 0.05
C LEU A 61 -7.83 2.18 -0.42
N SER A 62 -7.97 0.86 -0.29
CA SER A 62 -6.95 -0.13 -0.65
C SER A 62 -6.86 -0.42 -2.16
N LYS A 63 -7.69 0.20 -3.00
CA LYS A 63 -7.61 -0.04 -4.45
C LYS A 63 -6.35 0.59 -5.04
N GLY A 64 -5.38 -0.27 -5.39
CA GLY A 64 -4.07 0.12 -5.92
C GLY A 64 -2.89 -0.48 -5.14
N VAL A 65 -3.17 -1.08 -3.96
CA VAL A 65 -2.23 -1.85 -3.16
C VAL A 65 -2.75 -3.28 -3.04
N LYS A 66 -1.97 -4.26 -3.47
CA LYS A 66 -2.19 -5.68 -3.15
C LYS A 66 -1.13 -6.10 -2.17
N VAL A 67 -1.55 -6.71 -1.07
CA VAL A 67 -0.65 -7.28 -0.07
C VAL A 67 -0.95 -8.76 0.02
N ASP A 68 0.10 -9.57 0.01
CA ASP A 68 0.03 -10.98 0.32
C ASP A 68 1.01 -11.21 1.48
N VAL A 69 0.54 -11.84 2.57
CA VAL A 69 1.39 -12.19 3.71
C VAL A 69 1.38 -13.69 3.85
N LEU A 70 2.57 -14.29 3.86
CA LEU A 70 2.78 -15.72 4.01
C LEU A 70 3.83 -15.93 5.09
N GLU A 71 3.47 -16.64 6.16
CA GLU A 71 4.40 -17.02 7.25
C GLU A 71 5.19 -15.84 7.85
N GLY A 72 4.55 -14.66 7.96
CA GLY A 72 5.19 -13.45 8.49
C GLY A 72 6.01 -12.65 7.48
N VAL A 73 6.11 -13.13 6.24
CA VAL A 73 6.76 -12.45 5.12
C VAL A 73 5.71 -11.77 4.24
N VAL A 74 5.95 -10.50 3.92
CA VAL A 74 5.03 -9.64 3.18
C VAL A 74 5.57 -9.39 1.78
N THR A 75 4.69 -9.56 0.80
CA THR A 75 4.88 -9.09 -0.57
C THR A 75 3.87 -8.01 -0.88
N VAL A 76 4.34 -6.86 -1.38
CA VAL A 76 3.50 -5.71 -1.71
C VAL A 76 3.55 -5.47 -3.21
N SER A 77 2.39 -5.20 -3.81
CA SER A 77 2.28 -4.71 -5.19
C SER A 77 1.54 -3.37 -5.20
N LEU A 78 2.19 -2.36 -5.75
CA LEU A 78 1.71 -0.98 -5.84
C LEU A 78 1.49 -0.60 -7.29
N SER A 79 0.41 0.11 -7.59
CA SER A 79 0.23 0.81 -8.86
C SER A 79 0.23 2.32 -8.62
N LEU A 80 1.16 3.04 -9.24
CA LEU A 80 1.41 4.47 -8.97
C LEU A 80 1.33 5.30 -10.25
N ASN A 81 0.81 6.51 -10.11
CA ASN A 81 1.01 7.61 -11.06
C ASN A 81 2.12 8.51 -10.51
N LEU A 82 3.11 8.82 -11.34
CA LEU A 82 4.24 9.64 -10.95
C LEU A 82 4.11 11.05 -11.52
N LYS A 83 4.70 12.04 -10.86
CA LYS A 83 4.75 13.42 -11.36
C LYS A 83 5.74 13.52 -12.51
N TYR A 84 5.40 14.32 -13.53
CA TYR A 84 6.34 14.69 -14.57
C TYR A 84 7.56 15.41 -13.98
N GLY A 85 8.72 15.25 -14.63
CA GLY A 85 9.98 15.87 -14.20
C GLY A 85 10.78 15.09 -13.16
N TYR A 86 10.27 13.98 -12.64
CA TYR A 86 11.00 13.10 -11.73
C TYR A 86 11.55 11.85 -12.43
N SER A 87 12.72 11.39 -11.99
CA SER A 87 13.29 10.11 -12.45
C SER A 87 12.47 8.95 -11.92
N ILE A 88 11.83 8.19 -12.83
CA ILE A 88 11.03 7.02 -12.46
C ILE A 88 11.82 6.06 -11.59
N LYS A 89 13.07 5.75 -11.99
CA LYS A 89 13.93 4.83 -11.25
C LYS A 89 14.15 5.33 -9.82
N GLU A 90 14.54 6.59 -9.66
CA GLU A 90 14.84 7.16 -8.35
C GLU A 90 13.62 7.16 -7.42
N ILE A 91 12.46 7.59 -7.94
CA ILE A 91 11.23 7.63 -7.14
C ILE A 91 10.77 6.23 -6.78
N THR A 92 10.79 5.27 -7.71
CA THR A 92 10.41 3.89 -7.40
C THR A 92 11.31 3.28 -6.33
N THR A 93 12.63 3.51 -6.36
CA THR A 93 13.54 3.04 -5.30
C THR A 93 13.21 3.67 -3.95
N LYS A 94 12.97 5.00 -3.90
CA LYS A 94 12.55 5.67 -2.65
C LYS A 94 11.23 5.12 -2.10
N VAL A 95 10.26 4.82 -2.98
CA VAL A 95 9.01 4.18 -2.57
C VAL A 95 9.25 2.79 -2.01
N GLN A 96 10.07 1.97 -2.66
CA GLN A 96 10.39 0.62 -2.16
C GLN A 96 11.00 0.67 -0.76
N GLU A 97 12.01 1.51 -0.55
CA GLU A 97 12.68 1.68 0.74
C GLU A 97 11.70 2.16 1.83
N LYS A 98 10.90 3.18 1.51
CA LYS A 98 9.97 3.77 2.47
C LYS A 98 8.83 2.82 2.85
N VAL A 99 8.28 2.11 1.88
CA VAL A 99 7.21 1.11 2.12
C VAL A 99 7.74 -0.06 2.94
N LYS A 100 8.93 -0.58 2.59
CA LYS A 100 9.58 -1.64 3.37
C LYS A 100 9.78 -1.21 4.82
N ALA A 101 10.44 -0.06 5.03
CA ALA A 101 10.71 0.45 6.37
C ALA A 101 9.42 0.70 7.17
N ALA A 102 8.36 1.23 6.55
CA ALA A 102 7.10 1.50 7.24
C ALA A 102 6.43 0.21 7.74
N ILE A 103 6.35 -0.84 6.90
CA ILE A 103 5.73 -2.10 7.27
C ILE A 103 6.54 -2.80 8.36
N GLU A 104 7.86 -2.94 8.17
CA GLU A 104 8.73 -3.64 9.13
C GLU A 104 8.69 -2.95 10.51
N ASN A 105 8.79 -1.61 10.54
CA ASN A 105 8.80 -0.86 11.80
C ASN A 105 7.44 -0.83 12.51
N MET A 106 6.32 -0.80 11.77
CA MET A 106 4.99 -0.68 12.38
C MET A 106 4.37 -2.03 12.75
N THR A 107 4.73 -3.09 12.02
CA THR A 107 4.06 -4.41 12.14
C THR A 107 4.99 -5.51 12.62
N GLY A 108 6.31 -5.32 12.54
CA GLY A 108 7.30 -6.37 12.83
C GLY A 108 7.36 -7.51 11.82
N LEU A 109 6.58 -7.42 10.72
CA LEU A 109 6.62 -8.38 9.61
C LEU A 109 7.83 -8.11 8.71
N GLU A 110 8.39 -9.14 8.08
CA GLU A 110 9.50 -9.00 7.13
C GLU A 110 8.98 -8.70 5.71
N VAL A 111 9.57 -7.73 5.00
CA VAL A 111 9.16 -7.43 3.61
C VAL A 111 10.18 -8.03 2.64
N ALA A 112 9.73 -9.03 1.87
CA ALA A 112 10.54 -9.66 0.83
C ALA A 112 10.60 -8.79 -0.44
N ASP A 113 9.43 -8.39 -0.95
CA ASP A 113 9.33 -7.74 -2.25
C ASP A 113 8.35 -6.56 -2.23
N VAL A 114 8.75 -5.46 -2.85
CA VAL A 114 7.89 -4.30 -3.15
C VAL A 114 7.88 -4.09 -4.66
N ASN A 115 6.82 -4.59 -5.30
CA ASN A 115 6.62 -4.50 -6.74
C ASN A 115 5.88 -3.20 -7.07
N ILE A 116 6.43 -2.40 -7.98
CA ILE A 116 5.83 -1.13 -8.39
C ILE A 116 5.51 -1.16 -9.87
N ARG A 117 4.24 -0.94 -10.19
CA ARG A 117 3.76 -0.67 -11.54
C ARG A 117 3.52 0.82 -11.70
N VAL A 118 4.21 1.45 -12.64
CA VAL A 118 3.91 2.82 -13.05
C VAL A 118 2.76 2.78 -14.05
N ALA A 119 1.60 3.30 -13.64
CA ALA A 119 0.40 3.32 -14.46
C ALA A 119 0.31 4.55 -15.37
N GLY A 120 0.93 5.65 -14.97
CA GLY A 120 0.94 6.89 -15.73
C GLY A 120 1.90 7.93 -15.17
N VAL A 121 2.07 9.00 -15.94
CA VAL A 121 2.79 10.20 -15.53
C VAL A 121 1.82 11.37 -15.61
N GLU A 122 1.66 12.08 -14.49
CA GLU A 122 0.83 13.27 -14.38
C GLU A 122 1.63 14.49 -14.80
N VAL A 123 1.22 15.11 -15.90
CA VAL A 123 1.78 16.35 -16.40
C VAL A 123 0.95 17.48 -15.81
N PRO A 124 1.55 18.48 -15.14
CA PRO A 124 0.80 19.65 -14.68
C PRO A 124 0.14 20.33 -15.89
N GLU A 125 -1.12 20.74 -15.76
CA GLU A 125 -1.76 21.57 -16.79
C GLU A 125 -1.00 22.90 -16.88
N GLU A 126 -0.58 23.27 -18.09
CA GLU A 126 -0.11 24.63 -18.37
C GLU A 126 -1.35 25.52 -18.49
N ASP A 127 -1.44 26.56 -17.65
CA ASP A 127 -2.45 27.63 -17.76
C ASP A 127 -2.31 28.42 -19.08
#